data_AF-A0A9X4XQ28-F1
#
_entry.id   AF-A0A9X4XQ28-F1
#
_cell.length_a   1.000
_cell.length_b   1.000
_cell.length_c   1.000
_cell.angle_alpha   90.00
_cell.angle_beta   90.00
_cell.angle_gamma   90.00
#
_symmetry.space_group_name_H-M   'P 1'
#
loop_
_entity.id
_entity.type
_entity.pdbx_description
1 polymer ?
#
loop_
_entity_poly.entity_id
_entity_poly.type
_entity_poly.pdbx_seq_one_letter_code
_entity_poly.pdbx_strand_id
1 'polypeptide(L)' 'MNAPKTLEGWQAWGLLRSATGQVRTAGLAVIGLDIGALLALGRAAGACTVTLAEVLPAVEDAVVHGLNAQLRDMRDG' A
#
# COMPACT_ATOMS: atom_id res chain seq x y z
N MET A 1 14.31 11.85 6.44
CA MET A 1 13.43 13.05 6.48
C MET A 1 11.94 12.69 6.53
N ASN A 2 11.49 11.51 6.07
CA ASN A 2 10.06 11.13 6.07
C ASN A 2 9.77 9.94 7.00
N ALA A 3 10.05 10.10 8.29
CA ALA A 3 9.75 9.06 9.29
C ALA A 3 8.58 9.50 10.17
N PRO A 4 7.63 8.61 10.49
CA PRO A 4 6.53 8.93 11.39
C PRO A 4 7.03 9.45 12.74
N LYS A 5 6.30 10.42 13.30
CA LYS A 5 6.62 11.07 14.58
C LYS A 5 5.67 10.67 15.71
N THR A 6 4.60 9.96 15.39
CA THR A 6 3.57 9.51 16.33
C THR A 6 3.39 8.00 16.22
N LEU A 7 2.80 7.39 17.25
CA LEU A 7 2.51 5.96 17.26
C LEU A 7 1.56 5.58 16.12
N GLU A 8 0.53 6.38 15.91
CA GLU A 8 -0.47 6.22 14.84
C GLU A 8 0.21 6.28 13.47
N GLY A 9 1.16 7.21 13.30
CA GLY A 9 1.94 7.31 12.08
C GLY A 9 2.82 6.08 11.84
N TRP A 10 3.40 5.50 12.90
CA TRP A 10 4.15 4.25 12.79
C TRP A 10 3.28 3.05 12.46
N GLN A 11 2.07 2.97 13.02
CA GLN A 11 1.09 1.93 12.70
C GLN A 11 0.62 2.04 11.25
N ALA A 12 0.26 3.24 10.81
CA ALA A 12 -0.08 3.52 9.41
C ALA A 12 1.08 3.15 8.49
N TRP A 13 2.30 3.58 8.81
CA TRP A 13 3.49 3.23 8.05
C TRP A 13 3.74 1.71 7.98
N GLY A 14 3.56 1.00 9.08
CA GLY A 14 3.66 -0.45 9.13
C GLY A 14 2.68 -1.14 8.17
N LEU A 15 1.43 -0.68 8.16
CA LEU A 15 0.40 -1.18 7.25
C LEU A 15 0.73 -0.86 5.78
N LEU A 16 1.14 0.37 5.48
CA LEU A 16 1.50 0.78 4.12
C LEU A 16 2.67 -0.04 3.56
N ARG A 17 3.65 -0.41 4.40
CA ARG A 17 4.74 -1.30 3.98
C ARG A 17 4.26 -2.71 3.61
N SER A 18 3.16 -3.18 4.20
CA SER A 18 2.57 -4.47 3.82
C SER A 18 1.86 -4.42 2.47
N ALA A 19 1.40 -3.24 2.03
CA ALA A 19 0.64 -3.06 0.79
C ALA A 19 1.42 -3.48 -0.47
N THR A 20 2.73 -3.28 -0.50
CA THR A 20 3.56 -3.75 -1.63
C THR A 20 3.59 -5.27 -1.76
N GLY A 21 3.30 -6.02 -0.68
CA GLY A 21 3.13 -7.46 -0.69
C GLY A 21 1.70 -7.93 -0.97
N GLN A 22 0.72 -7.01 -0.92
CA GLN A 22 -0.70 -7.27 -1.18
C GLN A 22 -1.11 -6.65 -2.53
N VAL A 23 -0.33 -6.91 -3.57
CA VAL A 23 -0.58 -6.37 -4.91
C VAL A 23 -1.38 -7.33 -5.76
N ARG A 24 -2.26 -6.79 -6.59
CA ARG A 24 -2.95 -7.52 -7.65
C ARG A 24 -2.24 -7.25 -8.97
N THR A 25 -1.97 -8.29 -9.73
CA THR A 25 -1.24 -8.19 -11.00
C THR A 25 -2.05 -8.75 -12.16
N ALA A 26 -1.80 -8.22 -13.35
CA ALA A 26 -2.25 -8.77 -14.62
C ALA A 26 -1.04 -8.84 -15.57
N GLY A 27 -0.50 -10.05 -15.75
CA GLY A 27 0.77 -10.24 -16.45
C GLY A 27 1.91 -9.54 -15.70
N LEU A 28 2.61 -8.63 -16.39
CA LEU A 28 3.74 -7.86 -15.85
C LEU A 28 3.34 -6.47 -15.33
N ALA A 29 2.05 -6.21 -15.13
CA ALA A 29 1.56 -4.94 -14.60
C ALA A 29 0.91 -5.13 -13.23
N VAL A 30 1.17 -4.19 -12.32
CA VAL A 30 0.41 -4.03 -11.08
C VAL A 30 -0.88 -3.26 -11.42
N ILE A 31 -2.04 -3.81 -11.05
CA ILE A 31 -3.35 -3.22 -11.39
C ILE A 31 -4.12 -2.72 -10.16
N GLY A 32 -3.60 -2.95 -8.96
CA GLY A 32 -4.23 -2.52 -7.73
C GLY A 32 -3.64 -3.20 -6.50
N LEU A 33 -4.25 -2.93 -5.36
CA LEU A 33 -3.99 -3.58 -4.09
C LEU A 33 -5.12 -4.57 -3.77
N ASP A 34 -4.80 -5.58 -2.98
CA ASP A 34 -5.82 -6.34 -2.25
C ASP A 34 -6.28 -5.51 -1.05
N ILE A 35 -7.28 -4.67 -1.29
CA ILE A 35 -7.90 -3.82 -0.26
C ILE A 35 -8.51 -4.65 0.87
N GLY A 36 -9.02 -5.85 0.56
CA GLY A 36 -9.58 -6.75 1.57
C GLY A 36 -8.51 -7.24 2.55
N ALA A 37 -7.37 -7.67 2.03
CA ALA A 37 -6.21 -8.05 2.84
C ALA A 37 -5.70 -6.87 3.68
N LEU A 38 -5.63 -5.67 3.11
CA LEU A 38 -5.19 -4.47 3.82
C LEU A 38 -6.13 -4.03 4.94
N LEU A 39 -7.44 -4.09 4.72
CA LEU A 39 -8.43 -3.85 5.77
C LEU A 39 -8.33 -4.90 6.89
N ALA A 40 -8.10 -6.17 6.54
CA ALA A 40 -7.92 -7.25 7.52
C ALA A 40 -6.65 -7.06 8.37
N LEU A 41 -5.52 -6.74 7.74
CA LEU A 41 -4.25 -6.45 8.42
C LEU A 41 -4.37 -5.21 9.31
N GLY A 42 -4.98 -4.14 8.79
CA GLY A 42 -5.20 -2.92 9.55
C GLY A 42 -6.10 -3.14 10.76
N ARG A 43 -7.20 -3.90 10.60
CA ARG A 43 -8.08 -4.28 11.72
C ARG A 43 -7.34 -5.12 12.76
N ALA A 44 -6.52 -6.09 12.34
CA ALA A 44 -5.71 -6.91 13.24
C ALA A 44 -4.65 -6.07 14.00
N ALA A 45 -4.16 -4.99 13.39
CA ALA A 45 -3.25 -4.03 14.02
C ALA A 45 -3.97 -3.00 14.92
N GLY A 46 -5.30 -3.08 15.07
CA GLY A 46 -6.09 -2.16 15.89
C GLY A 46 -6.40 -0.82 15.23
N ALA A 47 -6.20 -0.69 13.91
CA ALA A 47 -6.51 0.53 13.18
C ALA A 47 -8.03 0.66 12.89
N CYS A 48 -8.49 1.91 12.81
CA CYS A 48 -9.88 2.22 12.46
C CYS A 48 -10.17 1.85 11.00
N THR A 49 -11.08 0.88 10.79
CA THR A 49 -11.44 0.41 9.45
C THR A 49 -12.02 1.51 8.57
N VAL A 50 -12.78 2.46 9.14
CA VAL A 50 -13.34 3.60 8.39
C VAL A 50 -12.23 4.49 7.85
N THR A 51 -11.28 4.88 8.71
CA THR A 51 -10.12 5.68 8.31
C THR A 51 -9.28 4.97 7.26
N LEU A 52 -9.11 3.65 7.37
CA LEU A 52 -8.40 2.88 6.35
C LEU A 52 -9.14 2.89 5.01
N ALA A 53 -10.46 2.71 5.01
CA ALA A 53 -11.26 2.73 3.78
C ALA A 53 -11.17 4.08 3.05
N GLU A 54 -11.00 5.18 3.77
CA GLU A 54 -10.81 6.52 3.19
C GLU A 54 -9.41 6.71 2.60
N VAL A 55 -8.36 6.18 3.25
CA VAL A 55 -6.96 6.42 2.88
C VAL A 55 -6.45 5.43 1.82
N LEU A 56 -6.92 4.18 1.86
CA LEU A 56 -6.43 3.10 1.01
C LEU A 56 -6.52 3.38 -0.51
N PRO A 57 -7.54 4.09 -1.05
CA PRO A 57 -7.56 4.45 -2.47
C PRO A 57 -6.37 5.31 -2.92
N ALA A 58 -5.96 6.31 -2.12
CA ALA A 58 -4.80 7.13 -2.44
C ALA A 58 -3.48 6.34 -2.35
N VAL A 59 -3.44 5.37 -1.44
CA VAL A 59 -2.30 4.45 -1.30
C VAL A 59 -2.20 3.52 -2.50
N GLU A 60 -3.31 2.97 -2.96
CA GLU A 60 -3.36 2.12 -4.16
C GLU A 60 -2.80 2.85 -5.36
N ASP A 61 -3.25 4.08 -5.60
CA ASP A 61 -2.76 4.90 -6.70
C ASP A 61 -1.23 5.09 -6.65
N ALA A 62 -0.70 5.46 -5.48
CA ALA A 62 0.73 5.67 -5.29
C ALA A 62 1.55 4.37 -5.48
N VAL A 63 1.06 3.23 -4.97
CA VAL A 63 1.76 1.94 -5.09
C VAL A 63 1.71 1.44 -6.54
N VAL A 64 0.55 1.51 -7.20
CA VAL A 64 0.38 1.11 -8.60
C VAL A 64 1.30 1.92 -9.51
N HIS A 65 1.31 3.25 -9.37
CA HIS A 65 2.18 4.10 -10.18
C HIS A 65 3.66 3.85 -9.90
N GLY A 66 4.05 3.75 -8.62
CA GLY A 66 5.43 3.55 -8.21
C GLY A 66 6.01 2.20 -8.68
N LEU A 67 5.29 1.10 -8.45
CA LEU A 67 5.76 -0.23 -8.84
C LEU A 67 5.79 -0.41 -10.36
N ASN A 68 4.78 0.09 -11.08
CA ASN A 68 4.82 0.01 -12.54
C ASN A 68 5.93 0.89 -13.14
N ALA A 69 6.30 2.00 -12.51
CA ALA A 69 7.47 2.78 -12.93
C ALA A 69 8.75 1.97 -12.77
N GLN A 70 8.96 1.34 -11.62
CA GLN A 70 10.12 0.47 -11.39
C GLN A 70 10.18 -0.70 -12.38
N LEU A 71 9.06 -1.33 -12.68
CA LEU A 71 8.99 -2.42 -13.66
C LEU A 71 9.35 -1.97 -15.08
N ARG A 72 9.03 -0.72 -15.46
CA ARG A 72 9.48 -0.14 -16.73
C ARG A 72 10.98 0.11 -16.73
N ASP A 73 11.50 0.77 -15.69
CA ASP A 73 12.93 1.06 -15.56
C ASP A 73 13.78 -0.21 -15.60
N MET A 74 13.33 -1.29 -14.94
CA MET A 74 14.00 -2.60 -14.96
C MET A 74 14.00 -3.30 -16.33
N ARG A 75 13.05 -2.96 -17.21
CA ARG A 75 12.97 -3.54 -18.55
C ARG A 75 13.78 -2.75 -19.58
N ASP A 76 13.93 -1.45 -19.34
CA ASP A 76 14.56 -0.50 -20.26
C ASP A 76 16.06 -0.29 -19.95
N GLY A 77 16.58 -0.87 -18.87
CA GLY A 77 18.01 -0.89 -18.48
C GLY A 77 18.70 -2.21 -18.83
#